data_AF-A0A9E5NFU8-F1
#
_entry.id   AF-A0A9E5NFU8-F1
#
_cell.length_a   1.000
_cell.length_b   1.000
_cell.length_c   1.000
_cell.angle_alpha   90.00
_cell.angle_beta   90.00
_cell.angle_gamma   90.00
#
_symmetry.space_group_name_H-M   'P 1'
#
loop_
_entity.id
_entity.type
_entity.pdbx_description
1 polymer ?
#
loop_
_entity_poly.entity_id
_entity_poly.type
_entity_poly.pdbx_seq_one_letter_code
_entity_poly.pdbx_strand_id
1 'polypeptide(L)'
;AREARRYKDNYRKSHRRYYGLAGITIGVESPVPITDETYHPKLRLFEVDGPGDDNVTIKHYFSIPDLSTKDLGEIVYRKSPWAIYRKGSSWIYRIPEEDDRPASHVAVVTEDQAEVVVYHARDTQFRKGSLESLT
;
A
#
# COMPACT_ATOMS: atom_id res chain seq x y z
N ALA A 1 -21.98 -20.73 12.32
CA ALA A 1 -22.37 -19.75 11.27
C ALA A 1 -22.26 -18.28 11.71
N ARG A 2 -22.82 -17.87 12.86
CA ARG A 2 -22.79 -16.47 13.35
C ARG A 2 -21.39 -15.98 13.77
N GLU A 3 -20.60 -16.87 14.36
CA GLU A 3 -19.25 -16.58 14.86
C GLU A 3 -18.22 -16.35 13.74
N ALA A 4 -18.26 -17.17 12.69
CA ALA A 4 -17.45 -16.97 11.49
C ALA A 4 -17.75 -15.65 10.75
N ARG A 5 -19.01 -15.20 10.74
CA ARG A 5 -19.39 -13.89 10.19
C ARG A 5 -18.79 -12.75 11.00
N ARG A 6 -18.93 -12.79 12.33
CA ARG A 6 -18.37 -11.77 13.24
C ARG A 6 -16.84 -11.68 13.13
N TYR A 7 -16.16 -12.81 13.02
CA TYR A 7 -14.71 -12.85 12.80
C TYR A 7 -14.31 -12.17 11.48
N LYS A 8 -15.00 -12.50 10.38
CA LYS A 8 -14.75 -11.91 9.06
C LYS A 8 -15.01 -10.39 9.04
N ASP A 9 -16.07 -9.94 9.71
CA ASP A 9 -16.40 -8.51 9.80
C ASP A 9 -15.38 -7.74 10.63
N ASN A 10 -14.97 -8.29 11.78
CA ASN A 10 -13.91 -7.71 12.61
C ASN A 10 -12.59 -7.65 11.85
N TYR A 11 -12.24 -8.71 11.12
CA TYR A 11 -11.03 -8.75 10.29
C TYR A 11 -11.06 -7.64 9.23
N ARG A 12 -12.18 -7.47 8.52
CA ARG A 12 -12.32 -6.41 7.52
C ARG A 12 -12.18 -5.02 8.13
N LYS A 13 -12.80 -4.78 9.29
CA LYS A 13 -12.72 -3.48 9.98
C LYS A 13 -11.31 -3.17 10.50
N SER A 14 -10.57 -4.17 10.95
CA SER A 14 -9.23 -3.96 11.50
C SER A 14 -8.14 -3.95 10.44
N HIS A 15 -8.37 -4.47 9.23
CA HIS A 15 -7.36 -4.57 8.17
C HIS A 15 -7.64 -3.66 6.97
N ARG A 16 -8.69 -2.84 7.07
CA ARG A 16 -9.07 -1.87 6.04
C ARG A 16 -9.58 -0.57 6.65
N ARG A 17 -9.14 0.55 6.11
CA ARG A 17 -9.66 1.90 6.39
C ARG A 17 -9.90 2.65 5.08
N TYR A 18 -10.73 3.69 5.13
CA TYR A 18 -11.00 4.52 3.96
C TYR A 18 -10.80 5.99 4.32
N TYR A 19 -10.24 6.76 3.39
CA TYR A 19 -9.98 8.18 3.56
C TYR A 19 -10.50 8.97 2.34
N GLY A 20 -11.38 9.94 2.54
CA GLY A 20 -11.91 10.80 1.50
C GLY A 20 -11.10 12.09 1.35
N LEU A 21 -10.66 12.41 0.14
CA LEU A 21 -9.98 13.66 -0.18
C LEU A 21 -10.33 14.12 -1.60
N ALA A 22 -10.83 15.35 -1.72
CA ALA A 22 -11.13 16.01 -3.00
C ALA A 22 -12.03 15.19 -3.96
N GLY A 23 -13.02 14.48 -3.43
CA GLY A 23 -13.96 13.67 -4.23
C GLY A 23 -13.50 12.24 -4.54
N ILE A 24 -12.28 11.89 -4.15
CA ILE A 24 -11.71 10.54 -4.29
C ILE A 24 -11.68 9.87 -2.92
N THR A 25 -11.93 8.57 -2.88
CA THR A 25 -11.72 7.75 -1.68
C THR A 25 -10.46 6.90 -1.82
N ILE A 26 -9.64 6.86 -0.78
CA ILE A 26 -8.46 6.02 -0.69
C ILE A 26 -8.76 4.89 0.30
N GLY A 27 -8.96 3.69 -0.22
CA GLY A 27 -9.04 2.47 0.59
C GLY A 27 -7.65 1.96 0.91
N VAL A 28 -7.32 1.79 2.19
CA VAL A 28 -6.04 1.26 2.64
C VAL A 28 -6.24 -0.12 3.25
N GLU A 29 -5.51 -1.10 2.75
CA GLU A 29 -5.56 -2.50 3.17
C GLU A 29 -4.19 -2.95 3.67
N SER A 30 -4.18 -3.75 4.74
CA SER A 30 -2.94 -4.26 5.31
C SER A 30 -3.13 -5.65 5.91
N PRO A 31 -2.16 -6.58 5.82
CA PRO A 31 -2.18 -7.85 6.53
C PRO A 31 -1.90 -7.69 8.04
N VAL A 32 -1.44 -6.52 8.47
CA VAL A 32 -1.29 -6.14 9.89
C VAL A 32 -2.44 -5.21 10.27
N PRO A 33 -3.04 -5.35 11.47
CA PRO A 33 -4.16 -4.50 11.88
C PRO A 33 -3.83 -3.00 11.81
N ILE A 34 -4.73 -2.24 11.18
CA ILE A 34 -4.84 -0.79 11.24
C ILE A 34 -5.64 -0.41 12.48
N THR A 35 -4.94 0.09 13.49
CA THR A 35 -5.50 0.57 14.74
C THR A 35 -5.61 2.09 14.74
N ASP A 36 -6.27 2.65 15.74
CA ASP A 36 -6.40 4.10 15.90
C ASP A 36 -5.06 4.80 16.17
N GLU A 37 -4.01 4.03 16.50
CA GLU A 37 -2.63 4.49 16.69
C GLU A 37 -1.77 4.33 15.43
N THR A 38 -2.23 3.58 14.42
CA THR A 38 -1.43 3.28 13.22
C THR A 38 -1.08 4.55 12.44
N TYR A 39 -2.07 5.42 12.23
CA TYR A 39 -1.90 6.68 11.50
C TYR A 39 -1.94 7.87 12.44
N HIS A 40 -1.20 8.93 12.09
CA HIS A 40 -1.21 10.18 12.85
C HIS A 40 -2.63 10.76 12.91
N PRO A 41 -3.11 11.28 14.05
CA PRO A 41 -4.49 11.73 14.22
C PRO A 41 -4.99 12.75 13.19
N LYS A 42 -4.09 13.51 12.57
CA LYS A 42 -4.41 14.44 11.47
C LYS A 42 -5.14 13.78 10.30
N LEU A 43 -4.87 12.49 10.04
CA LEU A 43 -5.48 11.75 8.95
C LEU A 43 -6.91 11.31 9.25
N ARG A 44 -7.33 11.31 10.54
CA ARG A 44 -8.71 11.01 10.93
C ARG A 44 -9.72 12.02 10.40
N LEU A 45 -9.28 13.26 10.13
CA LEU A 45 -10.12 14.29 9.52
C LEU A 45 -10.63 13.90 8.13
N PHE A 46 -9.99 12.92 7.50
CA PHE A 46 -10.34 12.41 6.18
C PHE A 46 -10.97 11.02 6.25
N GLU A 47 -11.07 10.37 7.42
CA GLU A 47 -11.60 9.00 7.51
C GLU A 47 -13.09 8.96 7.13
N VAL A 48 -13.47 7.96 6.32
CA VAL A 48 -14.85 7.71 5.88
C VAL A 48 -15.22 6.24 6.06
N ASP A 49 -16.51 5.93 6.09
CA ASP A 49 -16.99 4.57 6.43
C ASP A 49 -16.74 3.51 5.35
N GLY A 50 -16.48 3.91 4.11
CA GLY A 50 -16.41 3.00 2.97
C GLY A 50 -15.92 3.66 1.68
N PRO A 51 -15.84 2.89 0.58
CA PRO A 51 -15.45 3.42 -0.72
C PRO A 51 -16.53 4.36 -1.27
N GLY A 52 -16.11 5.45 -1.91
CA GLY A 52 -16.95 6.29 -2.77
C GLY A 52 -16.97 5.82 -4.22
N ASP A 53 -17.57 6.63 -5.10
CA ASP A 53 -17.70 6.35 -6.54
C ASP A 53 -16.34 6.28 -7.24
N ASP A 54 -15.45 7.20 -6.92
CA ASP A 54 -14.04 7.17 -7.33
C ASP A 54 -13.19 6.67 -6.15
N ASN A 55 -12.59 5.49 -6.31
CA ASN A 55 -11.87 4.82 -5.25
C ASN A 55 -10.54 4.22 -5.72
N VAL A 56 -9.45 4.66 -5.09
CA VAL A 56 -8.12 4.09 -5.22
C VAL A 56 -7.85 3.17 -4.03
N THR A 57 -7.36 1.95 -4.29
CA THR A 57 -7.02 0.99 -3.22
C THR A 57 -5.51 0.83 -3.10
N ILE A 58 -4.98 1.10 -1.90
CA ILE A 58 -3.58 0.87 -1.53
C ILE A 58 -3.52 -0.39 -0.66
N LYS A 59 -2.81 -1.42 -1.12
CA LYS A 59 -2.60 -2.69 -0.40
C LYS A 59 -1.15 -2.77 0.08
N HIS A 60 -0.93 -2.78 1.39
CA HIS A 60 0.39 -2.96 1.98
C HIS A 60 0.75 -4.43 2.11
N TYR A 61 2.02 -4.75 1.88
CA TYR A 61 2.64 -6.03 2.26
C TYR A 61 3.98 -5.75 2.91
N PHE A 62 4.33 -6.48 3.97
CA PHE A 62 5.56 -6.25 4.74
C PHE A 62 6.63 -7.32 4.49
N SER A 63 6.76 -7.68 3.22
CA SER A 63 7.83 -8.52 2.71
C SER A 63 7.97 -8.21 1.23
N ILE A 64 9.18 -7.88 0.78
CA ILE A 64 9.45 -7.67 -0.64
C ILE A 64 9.73 -9.04 -1.26
N PRO A 65 9.00 -9.45 -2.32
CA PRO A 65 9.30 -10.69 -3.00
C PRO A 65 10.71 -10.60 -3.61
N ASP A 66 11.41 -11.73 -3.72
CA ASP A 66 12.70 -11.77 -4.40
C ASP A 66 12.55 -11.29 -5.85
N LEU A 67 13.00 -10.07 -6.12
CA LEU A 67 12.84 -9.41 -7.42
C LEU A 67 13.82 -9.96 -8.46
N SER A 68 14.92 -10.60 -8.05
CA SER A 68 15.93 -11.14 -8.98
C SER A 68 15.38 -12.28 -9.84
N THR A 69 14.36 -12.98 -9.33
CA THR A 69 13.66 -14.07 -10.02
C THR A 69 12.41 -13.60 -10.76
N LYS A 70 12.10 -12.29 -10.74
CA LYS A 70 10.88 -11.73 -11.34
C LYS A 70 11.22 -10.97 -12.61
N ASP A 71 10.43 -11.21 -13.65
CA ASP A 71 10.35 -10.31 -14.78
C ASP A 71 9.62 -9.02 -14.36
N LEU A 72 10.32 -7.89 -14.36
CA LEU A 72 9.79 -6.57 -14.04
C LEU A 72 9.32 -5.80 -15.28
N GLY A 73 9.51 -6.33 -16.48
CA GLY A 73 9.24 -5.64 -17.74
C GLY A 73 10.33 -4.66 -18.16
N GLU A 74 9.95 -3.70 -19.00
CA GLU A 74 10.85 -2.71 -19.61
C GLU A 74 11.23 -1.61 -18.61
N ILE A 75 12.50 -1.23 -18.55
CA ILE A 75 12.95 -0.06 -17.78
C ILE A 75 12.57 1.20 -18.55
N VAL A 76 11.66 2.00 -17.99
CA VAL A 76 11.26 3.29 -18.55
C VAL A 76 12.10 4.43 -17.98
N TYR A 77 12.53 4.30 -16.72
CA TYR A 77 13.35 5.31 -16.07
C TYR A 77 14.29 4.70 -15.03
N ARG A 78 15.53 5.20 -14.95
CA ARG A 78 16.48 4.83 -13.90
C ARG A 78 17.36 6.01 -13.51
N LYS A 79 17.20 6.47 -12.27
CA LYS A 79 18.09 7.44 -11.61
C LYS A 79 17.90 7.30 -10.10
N SER A 80 18.98 7.01 -9.37
CA SER A 80 18.94 6.81 -7.92
C SER A 80 18.17 7.95 -7.21
N PRO A 81 17.26 7.63 -6.27
CA PRO A 81 16.95 6.29 -5.74
C PRO A 81 15.85 5.56 -6.51
N TRP A 82 15.47 5.98 -7.71
CA TRP A 82 14.30 5.45 -8.43
C TRP A 82 14.67 4.58 -9.64
N ALA A 83 13.98 3.46 -9.77
CA ALA A 83 13.85 2.73 -11.02
C ALA A 83 12.36 2.49 -11.29
N ILE A 84 11.91 2.83 -12.50
CA ILE A 84 10.52 2.69 -12.94
C ILE A 84 10.49 1.72 -14.12
N TYR A 85 9.66 0.69 -13.99
CA TYR A 85 9.48 -0.33 -14.99
C TYR A 85 8.03 -0.33 -15.49
N ARG A 86 7.85 -0.80 -16.72
CA ARG A 86 6.55 -1.01 -17.32
C ARG A 86 6.40 -2.48 -17.70
N LYS A 87 5.36 -3.12 -17.15
CA LYS A 87 5.03 -4.51 -17.44
C LYS A 87 3.56 -4.63 -17.85
N GLY A 88 3.33 -4.82 -19.15
CA GLY A 88 1.96 -4.85 -19.69
C GLY A 88 1.21 -3.56 -19.35
N SER A 89 0.11 -3.70 -18.62
CA SER A 89 -0.76 -2.61 -18.13
C SER A 89 -0.48 -2.22 -16.66
N SER A 90 0.77 -2.33 -16.22
CA SER A 90 1.17 -2.00 -14.85
C SER A 90 2.51 -1.28 -14.80
N TRP A 91 2.60 -0.33 -13.89
CA TRP A 91 3.82 0.38 -13.53
C TRP A 91 4.43 -0.22 -12.28
N ILE A 92 5.75 -0.39 -12.26
CA ILE A 92 6.49 -0.86 -11.09
C ILE A 92 7.50 0.20 -10.69
N TYR A 93 7.32 0.77 -9.51
CA TYR A 93 8.24 1.73 -8.91
C TYR A 93 9.09 1.01 -7.88
N ARG A 94 10.42 1.11 -8.00
CA ARG A 94 11.37 0.52 -7.08
C ARG A 94 12.25 1.62 -6.49
N ILE A 95 12.36 1.62 -5.15
CA ILE A 95 13.27 2.52 -4.42
C ILE A 95 14.42 1.68 -3.83
N PRO A 96 15.56 1.52 -4.53
CA PRO A 96 16.81 1.11 -3.89
C PRO A 96 17.40 2.23 -3.00
N GLU A 97 18.02 1.85 -1.87
CA GLU A 97 18.87 2.77 -1.10
C GLU A 97 20.22 3.05 -1.79
N GLU A 98 20.74 2.11 -2.60
CA GLU A 98 21.99 2.14 -3.38
C GLU A 98 21.99 0.94 -4.36
N ASP A 99 22.77 0.96 -5.45
CA ASP A 99 22.74 -0.09 -6.51
C ASP A 99 22.96 -1.52 -5.96
N ASP A 100 23.70 -1.66 -4.85
CA ASP A 100 24.00 -2.94 -4.18
C ASP A 100 23.10 -3.26 -2.97
N ARG A 101 22.15 -2.38 -2.62
CA ARG A 101 21.24 -2.62 -1.49
C ARG A 101 19.90 -3.19 -1.96
N PRO A 102 19.28 -4.09 -1.16
CA PRO A 102 17.91 -4.52 -1.44
C PRO A 102 16.97 -3.31 -1.46
N ALA A 103 15.91 -3.39 -2.28
CA ALA A 103 14.90 -2.35 -2.31
C ALA A 103 14.29 -2.18 -0.91
N SER A 104 14.07 -0.94 -0.47
CA SER A 104 13.35 -0.68 0.77
C SER A 104 11.84 -0.70 0.54
N HIS A 105 11.43 -0.31 -0.68
CA HIS A 105 10.03 -0.22 -1.12
C HIS A 105 9.88 -0.59 -2.59
N VAL A 106 8.77 -1.28 -2.89
CA VAL A 106 8.31 -1.54 -4.27
C VAL A 106 6.83 -1.20 -4.34
N ALA A 107 6.41 -0.37 -5.29
CA ALA A 107 5.01 -0.13 -5.59
C ALA A 107 4.65 -0.68 -6.97
N VAL A 108 3.56 -1.42 -7.05
CA VAL A 108 2.97 -1.88 -8.32
C VAL A 108 1.65 -1.18 -8.49
N VAL A 109 1.47 -0.49 -9.62
CA VAL A 109 0.31 0.35 -9.89
C VAL A 109 -0.35 -0.07 -11.20
N THR A 110 -1.67 -0.22 -11.21
CA THR A 110 -2.43 -0.54 -12.41
C THR A 110 -2.45 0.64 -13.39
N GLU A 111 -2.74 0.35 -14.67
CA GLU A 111 -2.88 1.35 -15.74
C GLU A 111 -3.76 2.53 -15.34
N ASP A 112 -4.96 2.22 -14.85
CA ASP A 112 -5.99 3.15 -14.42
C ASP A 112 -5.72 3.80 -13.06
N GLN A 113 -4.59 3.45 -12.42
CA GLN A 113 -4.17 3.93 -11.10
C GLN A 113 -5.15 3.58 -9.96
N ALA A 114 -6.15 2.72 -10.19
CA ALA A 114 -7.16 2.37 -9.21
C ALA A 114 -6.66 1.38 -8.15
N GLU A 115 -5.64 0.58 -8.46
CA GLU A 115 -4.98 -0.29 -7.49
C GLU A 115 -3.47 -0.01 -7.38
N VAL A 116 -3.02 0.12 -6.14
CA VAL A 116 -1.62 0.27 -5.75
C VAL A 116 -1.28 -0.83 -4.75
N VAL A 117 -0.25 -1.61 -5.03
CA VAL A 117 0.31 -2.57 -4.07
C VAL A 117 1.68 -2.09 -3.62
N VAL A 118 1.85 -1.82 -2.34
CA VAL A 118 3.11 -1.37 -1.75
C VAL A 118 3.74 -2.48 -0.93
N TYR A 119 4.91 -2.94 -1.34
CA TYR A 119 5.74 -3.86 -0.58
C TYR A 119 6.78 -3.08 0.21
N HIS A 120 6.82 -3.31 1.51
CA HIS A 120 7.80 -2.78 2.45
C HIS A 120 8.73 -3.92 2.88
N ALA A 121 10.00 -3.61 3.14
CA ALA A 121 10.94 -4.60 3.65
C ALA A 121 10.56 -5.13 5.05
N ARG A 122 9.89 -4.31 5.88
CA ARG A 122 9.52 -4.61 7.28
C ARG A 122 8.23 -3.90 7.69
N ASP A 123 7.53 -4.40 8.70
CA ASP A 123 6.32 -3.78 9.28
C ASP A 123 6.59 -2.91 10.52
N THR A 124 7.86 -2.78 10.93
CA THR A 124 8.24 -2.13 12.20
C THR A 124 7.69 -0.72 12.35
N GLN A 125 7.76 0.10 11.29
CA GLN A 125 7.25 1.47 11.32
C GLN A 125 5.72 1.51 11.34
N PHE A 126 5.07 0.59 10.63
CA PHE A 126 3.61 0.46 10.62
C PHE A 126 3.06 0.05 11.99
N ARG A 127 3.74 -0.88 12.68
CA ARG A 127 3.41 -1.31 14.04
C ARG A 127 3.74 -0.27 15.11
N LYS A 128 4.79 0.54 14.90
CA LYS A 128 5.15 1.64 15.80
C LYS A 128 4.04 2.70 15.88
N GLY A 129 3.27 2.84 14.81
CA GLY A 129 2.16 3.79 14.71
C GLY A 129 2.61 5.22 14.43
N SER A 130 1.64 6.14 14.48
CA SER A 130 1.77 7.56 14.16
C SER A 130 2.32 7.82 12.75
N LEU A 131 1.94 6.98 11.77
CA LEU A 131 2.31 7.19 10.37
C LEU A 131 1.73 8.51 9.85
N GLU A 132 2.60 9.35 9.29
CA GLU A 132 2.24 10.68 8.79
C GLU A 132 1.64 10.66 7.37
N SER A 133 1.66 9.49 6.72
CA SER A 133 1.30 9.21 5.33
C SER A 133 0.57 7.86 5.25
N LEU A 134 -0.23 7.66 4.20
CA LEU A 134 -0.90 6.39 3.91
C LEU A 134 0.04 5.36 3.25
N THR A 135 1.20 5.77 2.76
CA THR A 135 2.29 4.92 2.22
C THR A 135 3.61 5.16 2.92
#